data_AF-A0A1C0T2I1-F1
#
_entry.id   AF-A0A1C0T2I1-F1
#
_cell.length_a   1.000
_cell.length_b   1.000
_cell.length_c   1.000
_cell.angle_alpha   90.00
_cell.angle_beta   90.00
_cell.angle_gamma   90.00
#
_symmetry.space_group_name_H-M   'P 1'
#
loop_
_entity.id
_entity.type
_entity.pdbx_description
1 polymer ?
#
loop_
_entity_poly.entity_id
_entity_poly.type
_entity_poly.pdbx_seq_one_letter_code
_entity_poly.pdbx_strand_id
1 'polypeptide(L)'
;MARLVGSSSEMEEQARKLSDAELAEIAWMNDSPEALKARGEIARRAAEGGQSTLRWAKIAGWAGIVAIVLTLISLGIQVIG
;
A
#
# COMPACT_ATOMS: atom_id res chain seq x y z
N MET A 1 19.52 16.65 5.63
CA MET A 1 18.19 16.85 6.23
C MET A 1 17.27 17.37 5.14
N ALA A 2 16.37 16.54 4.63
CA ALA A 2 15.37 16.98 3.67
C ALA A 2 14.46 18.01 4.36
N ARG A 3 14.31 19.20 3.77
CA ARG A 3 13.41 20.24 4.25
C ARG A 3 12.40 20.53 3.16
N LEU A 4 11.13 20.49 3.51
CA LEU A 4 10.06 20.95 2.63
C LEU A 4 10.03 22.48 2.74
N VAL A 5 10.10 23.17 1.60
CA VAL A 5 10.22 24.64 1.56
C VAL A 5 9.32 25.23 0.48
N GLY A 6 8.82 26.44 0.72
CA GLY A 6 7.99 27.17 -0.23
C GLY A 6 6.52 27.20 0.16
N SER A 7 5.66 27.39 -0.83
CA SER A 7 4.20 27.36 -0.67
C SER A 7 3.70 25.95 -0.32
N SER A 8 2.49 25.86 0.25
CA SER A 8 1.90 24.57 0.62
C SER A 8 1.85 23.55 -0.53
N SER A 9 1.62 23.99 -1.77
CA SER A 9 1.60 23.11 -2.95
C SER A 9 2.99 22.63 -3.33
N GLU A 10 4.02 23.48 -3.24
CA GLU A 10 5.41 23.09 -3.51
C GLU A 10 5.92 22.09 -2.47
N MET A 11 5.51 22.25 -1.22
CA MET A 11 5.84 21.31 -0.14
C MET A 11 5.22 19.93 -0.35
N GLU A 12 3.99 19.86 -0.86
CA GLU A 12 3.35 18.59 -1.21
C GLU A 12 4.04 17.90 -2.40
N GLU A 13 4.41 18.67 -3.42
CA GLU A 13 5.15 18.18 -4.59
C GLU A 13 6.52 17.62 -4.20
N GLN A 14 7.22 18.32 -3.29
CA GLN A 14 8.49 17.86 -2.71
C GLN A 14 8.29 16.59 -1.87
N ALA A 15 7.26 16.53 -1.02
CA ALA A 15 6.96 15.37 -0.20
C ALA A 15 6.71 14.10 -1.06
N ARG A 16 6.03 14.24 -2.21
CA ARG A 16 5.83 13.11 -3.14
C ARG A 16 7.13 12.53 -3.70
N LYS A 17 8.20 13.32 -3.79
CA LYS A 17 9.50 12.90 -4.32
C LYS A 17 10.41 12.27 -3.27
N LEU A 18 10.07 12.41 -1.99
CA LEU A 18 10.85 11.86 -0.88
C LEU A 18 10.55 10.38 -0.65
N SER A 19 11.56 9.67 -0.14
CA SER A 19 11.42 8.30 0.32
C SER A 19 10.62 8.22 1.62
N ASP A 20 10.05 7.05 1.94
CA ASP A 20 9.28 6.85 3.17
C ASP A 20 10.13 7.09 4.43
N ALA A 21 11.43 6.82 4.38
CA ALA A 21 12.37 7.08 5.47
C ALA A 21 12.56 8.58 5.71
N GLU A 22 12.75 9.36 4.64
CA GLU A 22 12.90 10.82 4.72
C GLU A 22 11.59 11.50 5.15
N LEU A 23 10.45 11.00 4.67
CA LEU A 23 9.13 11.46 5.12
C LEU A 23 8.92 11.15 6.59
N ALA A 24 9.34 9.98 7.08
CA ALA A 24 9.27 9.64 8.48
C ALA A 24 10.12 10.59 9.32
N GLU A 25 11.37 10.84 8.93
CA GLU A 25 12.23 11.80 9.65
C GLU A 25 11.56 13.18 9.80
N ILE A 26 10.95 13.71 8.73
CA ILE A 26 10.25 15.00 8.76
C ILE A 26 8.97 14.92 9.60
N ALA A 27 8.21 13.83 9.51
CA ALA A 27 6.96 13.62 10.26
C ALA A 27 7.15 13.58 11.79
N TRP A 28 8.35 13.24 12.26
CA TRP A 28 8.70 13.21 13.68
C TRP A 28 9.34 14.53 14.18
N MET A 29 9.63 15.50 13.30
CA MET A 29 10.19 16.79 13.67
C MET A 29 9.11 17.84 14.02
N ASN A 30 8.57 17.79 15.24
CA ASN A 30 7.59 18.76 15.78
C ASN A 30 6.31 18.94 14.92
N ASP A 31 5.28 19.62 15.44
CA ASP A 31 4.05 19.92 14.69
C ASP A 31 4.24 21.10 13.71
N SER A 32 5.25 21.01 12.86
CA SER A 32 5.49 21.98 11.81
C SER A 32 4.63 21.68 10.58
N PRO A 33 4.33 22.69 9.72
CA PRO A 33 3.59 22.46 8.48
C PRO A 33 4.23 21.39 7.60
N GLU A 34 5.56 21.31 7.58
CA GLU A 34 6.33 20.27 6.88
C GLU A 34 6.01 18.88 7.42
N ALA A 35 6.00 18.71 8.75
CA ALA A 35 5.68 17.44 9.40
C ALA A 35 4.23 16.99 9.10
N LEU A 36 3.28 17.92 9.08
CA LEU A 36 1.89 17.62 8.71
C LEU A 36 1.76 17.16 7.25
N LYS A 37 2.49 17.81 6.32
CA LYS A 37 2.51 17.39 4.91
C LYS A 37 3.18 16.03 4.74
N ALA A 38 4.28 15.77 5.44
CA ALA A 38 4.95 14.48 5.40
C ALA A 38 4.06 13.34 5.93
N ARG A 39 3.37 13.55 7.05
CA ARG A 39 2.37 12.60 7.58
C ARG A 39 1.21 12.36 6.62
N GLY A 40 0.71 13.42 5.97
CA GLY A 40 -0.34 13.32 4.97
C GLY A 40 0.06 12.44 3.79
N GLU A 41 1.29 12.59 3.29
CA GLU A 41 1.81 11.78 2.19
C GLU A 41 2.04 10.31 2.60
N ILE A 42 2.58 10.06 3.81
CA ILE A 42 2.70 8.70 4.35
C ILE A 42 1.32 8.03 4.45
N ALA A 43 0.31 8.74 4.94
CA ALA A 43 -1.05 8.23 5.04
C ALA A 43 -1.67 7.93 3.66
N ARG A 44 -1.42 8.79 2.65
CA ARG A 44 -1.85 8.57 1.26
C ARG A 44 -1.24 7.29 0.70
N ARG A 45 0.07 7.10 0.87
CA ARG A 45 0.78 5.89 0.42
C ARG A 45 0.28 4.63 1.12
N ALA A 46 0.04 4.70 2.43
CA ALA A 46 -0.52 3.58 3.20
C ALA A 46 -1.93 3.19 2.72
N ALA A 47 -2.78 4.16 2.40
CA ALA A 47 -4.12 3.92 1.87
C ALA A 47 -4.09 3.26 0.48
N GLU A 48 -3.16 3.67 -0.39
CA GLU A 48 -2.95 3.06 -1.71
C GLU A 48 -2.44 1.61 -1.60
N GLY A 49 -1.50 1.38 -0.68
CA GLY A 49 -1.02 0.04 -0.33
C GLY A 49 -2.16 -0.87 0.13
N GLY A 50 -2.98 -0.41 1.07
CA GLY A 50 -4.11 -1.19 1.61
C GLY A 50 -5.14 -1.60 0.55
N GLN A 51 -5.48 -0.72 -0.39
CA GLN A 51 -6.38 -1.07 -1.50
C GLN A 51 -5.78 -2.12 -2.44
N SER A 52 -4.48 -2.03 -2.72
CA SER A 52 -3.79 -3.02 -3.54
C SER A 52 -3.77 -4.39 -2.86
N THR A 53 -3.47 -4.45 -1.56
CA THR A 53 -3.46 -5.69 -0.78
C THR A 53 -4.84 -6.34 -0.73
N LEU A 54 -5.92 -5.55 -0.56
CA LEU A 54 -7.29 -6.05 -0.59
C LEU A 54 -7.67 -6.67 -1.94
N ARG A 55 -7.23 -6.07 -3.05
CA ARG A 55 -7.44 -6.62 -4.40
C ARG A 55 -6.72 -7.96 -4.58
N TRP A 56 -5.46 -8.06 -4.15
CA TRP A 56 -4.70 -9.30 -4.20
C TRP A 56 -5.29 -10.39 -3.30
N ALA A 57 -5.76 -10.03 -2.10
CA ALA A 57 -6.42 -10.97 -1.19
C ALA A 57 -7.70 -11.56 -1.81
N LYS A 58 -8.51 -10.74 -2.51
CA LYS A 58 -9.70 -11.23 -3.22
C LYS A 58 -9.33 -12.22 -4.34
N ILE A 59 -8.29 -11.92 -5.12
CA ILE A 59 -7.80 -12.81 -6.19
C ILE A 59 -7.30 -14.14 -5.59
N ALA A 60 -6.50 -14.08 -4.52
CA ALA A 60 -6.00 -15.26 -3.84
C ALA A 60 -7.15 -16.13 -3.28
N GLY A 61 -8.21 -15.51 -2.77
CA GLY A 61 -9.41 -16.23 -2.33
C GLY A 61 -10.09 -17.01 -3.46
N TRP A 62 -10.28 -16.38 -4.63
CA TRP A 62 -10.86 -17.07 -5.80
C TRP A 62 -9.95 -18.18 -6.33
N ALA A 63 -8.63 -17.95 -6.37
CA ALA A 63 -7.67 -18.97 -6.78
C ALA A 63 -7.71 -20.21 -5.87
N GLY A 64 -7.87 -20.02 -4.56
CA GLY A 64 -8.05 -21.11 -3.61
C GLY A 64 -9.32 -21.94 -3.86
N ILE A 65 -10.46 -21.28 -4.13
CA ILE A 65 -11.71 -21.96 -4.45
C ILE A 65 -11.56 -22.81 -5.72
N VAL A 66 -10.98 -22.25 -6.78
CA VAL A 66 -10.74 -22.96 -8.04
C VAL A 66 -9.84 -24.18 -7.82
N ALA A 67 -8.78 -24.05 -7.01
CA ALA A 67 -7.90 -25.16 -6.69
C ALA A 67 -8.62 -26.32 -5.97
N ILE A 68 -9.51 -26.01 -5.01
CA ILE A 68 -10.31 -27.03 -4.31
C ILE A 68 -11.24 -27.75 -5.28
N VAL A 69 -11.95 -27.00 -6.14
CA VAL A 69 -12.88 -27.58 -7.13
C VAL A 69 -12.14 -28.50 -8.09
N LEU A 70 -11.00 -28.07 -8.63
CA LEU A 70 -10.16 -28.90 -9.51
C LEU A 70 -9.67 -30.17 -8.83
N THR A 71 -9.28 -30.06 -7.55
CA THR A 71 -8.84 -31.22 -6.76
C THR A 71 -9.97 -32.24 -6.57
N LEU A 72 -11.19 -31.78 -6.27
CA LEU A 72 -12.36 -32.66 -6.13
C LEU A 72 -12.76 -33.33 -7.44
N ILE A 73 -12.69 -32.60 -8.56
CA ILE A 73 -12.95 -33.16 -9.90
C ILE A 73 -11.91 -34.23 -10.23
N SER A 74 -10.62 -33.95 -9.97
CA SER A 74 -9.53 -34.88 -10.24
C SER A 74 -9.68 -36.19 -9.43
N LEU A 75 -10.05 -36.09 -8.15
CA LEU A 75 -10.36 -37.25 -7.31
C LEU A 75 -11.56 -38.04 -7.85
N GLY A 76 -12.63 -37.37 -8.28
CA GLY A 76 -13.80 -38.03 -8.86
C GLY A 76 -13.47 -38.81 -10.14
N ILE A 77 -12.60 -38.26 -11.00
CA ILE A 77 -12.12 -38.94 -12.21
C ILE A 77 -11.27 -40.17 -11.84
N GLN A 78 -10.40 -40.07 -10.84
CA GLN A 78 -9.56 -41.20 -10.39
C GLN A 78 -10.36 -42.34 -9.76
N VAL A 79 -11.52 -42.06 -9.17
CA VAL A 79 -12.36 -43.07 -8.51
C VAL A 79 -13.25 -43.84 -9.50
N ILE A 80 -13.61 -43.21 -10.63
CA ILE A 80 -14.52 -43.79 -11.64
C ILE A 80 -13.76 -44.40 -12.82
N GLY A 81 -12.54 -43.90 -13.11
CA GLY A 81 -11.68 -44.35 -14.21
C GLY A 81 -10.86 -45.60 -13.94
#